data_AF-A0A8X8AHI7-F1
#
_entry.id   AF-A0A8X8AHI7-F1
#
_cell.length_a   1.000
_cell.length_b   1.000
_cell.length_c   1.000
_cell.angle_alpha   90.00
_cell.angle_beta   90.00
_cell.angle_gamma   90.00
#
_symmetry.space_group_name_H-M   'P 1'
#
loop_
_entity.id
_entity.type
_entity.pdbx_description
1 polymer ?
#
loop_
_entity_poly.entity_id
_entity_poly.type
_entity_poly.pdbx_seq_one_letter_code
_entity_poly.pdbx_strand_id
1 'polypeptide(L)'
;MTLFHFFNCAILTFGPHAVYYSATPLSEYDTLGTSVKAALVYLGTALVKLVCLATFLKVSENDSFDPYQFLRLSDNTCILIWESPVANTAYMQELLKALIGFIDVAGLYFALTQLTHRNISQNHKFQAVGLGWAFADSVLHRLAPLWVGSRGLEFTWDYILQGLEANANLVLSISLAALGSLMWLRKNKPKTLIPIIYACAGIVATMPSITSYLRRGLGWHFPKVVGFELFTSLMMAFISLQLFSACQRPSS
;
A
#
# COMPACT_ATOMS: atom_id res chain seq x y z
N MET A 1 -28.48 -0.06 15.77
CA MET A 1 -27.72 -1.15 15.12
C MET A 1 -26.60 -0.62 14.20
N THR A 2 -26.86 0.41 13.39
CA THR A 2 -25.89 1.08 12.49
C THR A 2 -24.57 1.52 13.15
N LEU A 3 -24.64 2.21 14.29
CA LEU A 3 -23.45 2.66 15.03
C LEU A 3 -22.62 1.48 15.58
N PHE A 4 -23.25 0.38 15.98
CA PHE A 4 -22.54 -0.79 16.50
C PHE A 4 -21.69 -1.45 15.40
N HIS A 5 -22.24 -1.61 14.20
CA HIS A 5 -21.49 -2.13 13.05
C HIS A 5 -20.36 -1.18 12.62
N PHE A 6 -20.59 0.13 12.65
CA PHE A 6 -19.55 1.12 12.40
C PHE A 6 -18.39 0.95 13.37
N PHE A 7 -18.67 0.96 14.69
CA PHE A 7 -17.63 0.85 15.71
C PHE A 7 -16.88 -0.47 15.62
N ASN A 8 -17.56 -1.60 15.36
CA ASN A 8 -16.88 -2.89 15.20
C ASN A 8 -15.91 -2.88 14.01
N CYS A 9 -16.34 -2.36 12.85
CA CYS A 9 -15.49 -2.32 11.67
C CYS A 9 -14.36 -1.29 11.79
N ALA A 10 -14.63 -0.15 12.45
CA ALA A 10 -13.63 0.85 12.77
C ALA A 10 -12.58 0.29 13.74
N ILE A 11 -12.99 -0.42 14.79
CA ILE A 11 -12.08 -1.08 15.75
C ILE A 11 -11.27 -2.17 15.03
N LEU A 12 -11.88 -2.96 14.14
CA LEU A 12 -11.17 -3.98 13.39
C LEU A 12 -10.08 -3.39 12.47
N THR A 13 -10.34 -2.21 11.90
CA THR A 13 -9.45 -1.51 10.95
C THR A 13 -8.35 -0.71 11.66
N PHE A 14 -8.73 0.10 12.66
CA PHE A 14 -7.83 1.04 13.32
C PHE A 14 -7.27 0.51 14.65
N GLY A 15 -7.90 -0.51 15.24
CA GLY A 15 -7.45 -1.12 16.49
C GLY A 15 -6.00 -1.63 16.42
N PRO A 16 -5.61 -2.39 15.37
CA PRO A 16 -4.23 -2.87 15.23
C PRO A 16 -3.20 -1.74 15.11
N HIS A 17 -3.56 -0.57 14.55
CA HIS A 17 -2.68 0.60 14.51
C HIS A 17 -2.40 1.13 15.92
N ALA A 18 -3.44 1.23 16.76
CA ALA A 18 -3.31 1.67 18.15
C ALA A 18 -2.55 0.65 19.01
N VAL A 19 -2.84 -0.66 18.85
CA VAL A 19 -2.12 -1.73 19.54
C VAL A 19 -0.65 -1.73 19.14
N TYR A 20 -0.33 -1.57 17.86
CA TYR A 20 1.06 -1.51 17.39
C TYR A 20 1.81 -0.33 17.99
N TYR A 21 1.20 0.87 18.04
CA TYR A 21 1.81 2.03 18.66
C TYR A 21 2.14 1.80 20.15
N SER A 22 1.20 1.22 20.89
CA SER A 22 1.36 0.96 22.33
C SER A 22 2.33 -0.18 22.63
N ALA A 23 2.35 -1.23 21.81
CA ALA A 23 3.18 -2.42 22.01
C ALA A 23 4.64 -2.26 21.53
N THR A 24 4.94 -1.20 20.78
CA THR A 24 6.30 -0.90 20.31
C THR A 24 6.93 0.20 21.16
N PRO A 25 8.26 0.33 21.17
CA PRO A 25 8.95 1.40 21.91
C PRO A 25 8.58 2.82 21.43
N LEU A 26 7.78 2.95 20.36
CA LEU A 26 7.29 4.23 19.85
C LEU A 26 6.51 5.04 20.89
N SER A 27 5.78 4.35 21.77
CA SER A 27 5.01 4.95 22.85
C SER A 27 5.89 5.62 23.91
N GLU A 28 7.10 5.10 24.13
CA GLU A 28 8.06 5.60 25.13
C GLU A 28 8.83 6.83 24.63
N TYR A 29 9.11 6.90 23.32
CA TYR A 29 9.88 7.99 22.71
C TYR A 29 9.02 9.19 22.25
N ASP A 30 7.73 9.26 22.63
CA ASP A 30 6.75 10.26 22.18
C ASP A 30 6.80 10.55 20.67
N THR A 31 6.84 9.46 19.90
CA THR A 31 7.05 9.50 18.44
C THR A 31 5.77 9.77 17.66
N LEU A 32 4.69 10.13 18.36
CA LEU A 32 3.41 10.49 17.75
C LEU A 32 3.60 11.65 16.76
N GLY A 33 4.42 12.64 17.09
CA GLY A 33 4.70 13.77 16.21
C GLY A 33 5.35 13.38 14.88
N THR A 34 6.23 12.37 14.86
CA THR A 34 6.84 11.89 13.59
C THR A 34 5.86 11.05 12.79
N SER A 35 5.05 10.22 13.45
CA SER A 35 3.96 9.46 12.81
C SER A 35 2.93 10.39 12.16
N VAL A 36 2.50 11.44 12.86
CA VAL A 36 1.57 12.45 12.33
C VAL A 36 2.18 13.19 11.13
N LYS A 37 3.45 13.59 11.20
CA LYS A 37 4.12 14.20 10.06
C LYS A 37 4.21 13.25 8.86
N ALA A 38 4.45 11.96 9.07
CA ALA A 38 4.46 10.96 8.01
C ALA A 38 3.07 10.78 7.39
N ALA A 39 2.02 10.78 8.21
CA ALA A 39 0.64 10.78 7.74
C ALA A 39 0.34 12.02 6.87
N LEU A 40 0.80 13.21 7.26
CA LEU A 40 0.65 14.42 6.45
C LEU A 40 1.39 14.34 5.10
N VAL A 41 2.59 13.74 5.07
CA VAL A 41 3.30 13.47 3.81
C VAL A 41 2.50 12.53 2.93
N TYR A 42 1.88 11.49 3.50
CA TYR A 42 1.00 10.59 2.75
C TYR A 42 -0.23 11.32 2.18
N LEU A 43 -0.85 12.23 2.95
CA LEU A 43 -1.94 13.05 2.43
C LEU A 43 -1.48 13.90 1.25
N GLY A 44 -0.27 14.48 1.32
CA GLY A 44 0.34 15.20 0.21
C GLY A 44 0.55 14.33 -1.02
N THR A 45 1.09 13.12 -0.86
CA THR A 45 1.28 12.20 -1.99
C THR A 45 -0.05 11.72 -2.56
N ALA A 46 -1.06 11.48 -1.72
CA ALA A 46 -2.40 11.13 -2.14
C ALA A 46 -3.04 12.24 -2.99
N LEU A 47 -2.88 13.51 -2.62
CA LEU A 47 -3.33 14.63 -3.44
C LEU A 47 -2.63 14.65 -4.81
N VAL A 48 -1.32 14.42 -4.85
CA VAL A 48 -0.58 14.33 -6.12
C VAL A 48 -1.10 13.16 -6.96
N LYS A 49 -1.32 11.97 -6.36
CA LYS A 49 -1.92 10.81 -7.03
C LYS A 49 -3.29 11.16 -7.61
N LEU A 50 -4.14 11.85 -6.86
CA LEU A 50 -5.47 12.28 -7.33
C LEU A 50 -5.39 13.28 -8.48
N VAL A 51 -4.46 14.23 -8.43
CA VAL A 51 -4.24 15.17 -9.53
C VAL A 51 -3.77 14.44 -10.78
N CYS A 52 -2.79 13.55 -10.67
CA CYS A 52 -2.32 12.72 -11.80
C CYS A 52 -3.46 11.86 -12.36
N LEU A 53 -4.23 11.18 -11.50
CA LEU A 53 -5.39 10.41 -11.91
C LEU A 53 -6.40 11.30 -12.64
N ALA A 54 -6.75 12.47 -12.09
CA ALA A 54 -7.71 13.38 -12.70
C ALA A 54 -7.24 13.94 -14.04
N THR A 55 -5.96 14.25 -14.21
CA THR A 55 -5.43 14.76 -15.49
C THR A 55 -5.35 13.68 -16.56
N PHE A 56 -4.93 12.47 -16.21
CA PHE A 56 -4.70 11.40 -17.18
C PHE A 56 -5.96 10.54 -17.45
N LEU A 57 -6.85 10.33 -16.47
CA LEU A 57 -8.14 9.65 -16.70
C LEU A 57 -9.13 10.51 -17.47
N LYS A 58 -9.18 11.83 -17.23
CA LYS A 58 -10.02 12.75 -18.01
C LYS A 58 -9.63 12.79 -19.49
N VAL A 59 -8.37 12.50 -19.80
CA VAL A 59 -7.91 12.30 -21.19
C VAL A 59 -8.40 10.95 -21.75
N SER A 60 -8.56 9.92 -20.92
CA SER A 60 -9.00 8.58 -21.36
C SER A 60 -10.52 8.45 -21.55
N GLU A 61 -11.35 9.20 -20.81
CA GLU A 61 -12.83 9.10 -20.87
C GLU A 61 -13.45 9.78 -22.11
N ASN A 62 -12.68 10.58 -22.84
CA ASN A 62 -13.14 11.17 -24.10
C ASN A 62 -13.29 10.13 -25.22
N ASP A 63 -12.75 8.91 -25.04
CA ASP A 63 -12.93 7.77 -25.94
C ASP A 63 -13.66 6.65 -25.16
N SER A 64 -14.97 6.52 -25.36
CA SER A 64 -15.84 5.59 -24.61
C SER A 64 -15.37 4.12 -24.71
N PHE A 65 -15.14 3.49 -23.56
CA PHE A 65 -14.62 2.11 -23.45
C PHE A 65 -15.72 1.10 -23.07
N ASP A 66 -16.00 0.14 -23.96
CA ASP A 66 -16.89 -1.01 -23.71
C ASP A 66 -16.08 -2.32 -23.50
N PRO A 67 -15.92 -2.80 -22.24
CA PRO A 67 -15.09 -3.96 -21.89
C PRO A 67 -15.58 -5.31 -22.44
N TYR A 68 -16.86 -5.40 -22.84
CA TYR A 68 -17.45 -6.63 -23.37
C TYR A 68 -17.07 -6.94 -24.83
N GLN A 69 -16.52 -5.96 -25.55
CA GLN A 69 -16.09 -6.13 -26.94
C GLN A 69 -14.69 -6.75 -27.03
N PHE A 70 -13.83 -6.53 -26.03
CA PHE A 70 -12.45 -7.04 -25.98
C PHE A 70 -12.38 -8.57 -25.83
N LEU A 71 -13.28 -9.16 -25.04
CA LEU A 71 -13.33 -10.62 -24.81
C LEU A 71 -13.91 -11.41 -26.01
N ARG A 72 -14.70 -10.78 -26.89
CA ARG A 72 -15.23 -11.44 -28.10
C ARG A 72 -14.23 -11.51 -29.26
N LEU A 73 -13.13 -10.76 -29.20
CA LEU A 73 -12.14 -10.66 -30.29
C LEU A 73 -10.91 -11.56 -30.10
N SER A 74 -10.83 -12.28 -28.97
CA SER A 74 -9.68 -13.11 -28.59
C SER A 74 -9.44 -14.31 -29.50
N ASP A 75 -10.39 -14.71 -30.34
CA ASP A 75 -10.29 -16.02 -30.99
C ASP A 75 -9.49 -16.05 -32.30
N ASN A 76 -9.16 -14.93 -32.97
CA ASN A 76 -8.31 -14.97 -34.19
C ASN A 76 -7.72 -13.64 -34.74
N THR A 77 -7.76 -12.50 -34.03
CA THR A 77 -7.33 -11.18 -34.59
C THR A 77 -6.32 -10.38 -33.75
N CYS A 78 -5.38 -11.06 -33.11
CA CYS A 78 -4.36 -10.43 -32.24
C CYS A 78 -3.45 -9.39 -32.96
N ILE A 79 -3.26 -9.52 -34.28
CA ILE A 79 -2.43 -8.61 -35.09
C ILE A 79 -3.10 -7.25 -35.36
N LEU A 80 -4.45 -7.18 -35.37
CA LEU A 80 -5.18 -5.93 -35.64
C LEU A 80 -5.46 -5.10 -34.36
N ILE A 81 -5.17 -5.64 -33.17
CA ILE A 81 -5.42 -4.94 -31.89
C ILE A 81 -4.30 -3.94 -31.57
N TRP A 82 -3.08 -4.18 -32.06
CA TRP A 82 -1.92 -3.30 -31.83
C TRP A 82 -2.10 -1.87 -32.36
N GLU A 83 -3.06 -1.66 -33.27
CA GLU A 83 -3.36 -0.36 -33.89
C GLU A 83 -4.74 0.17 -33.49
N SER A 84 -5.29 -0.33 -32.38
CA SER A 84 -6.59 0.13 -31.85
C SER A 84 -6.40 1.14 -30.71
N PRO A 85 -7.27 2.17 -30.58
CA PRO A 85 -7.25 3.12 -29.46
C PRO A 85 -7.38 2.42 -28.08
N VAL A 86 -7.87 1.17 -28.05
CA VAL A 86 -8.02 0.34 -26.85
C VAL A 86 -6.68 -0.19 -26.30
N ALA A 87 -5.70 -0.47 -27.17
CA ALA A 87 -4.36 -0.85 -26.72
C ALA A 87 -3.61 0.34 -26.10
N ASN A 88 -3.88 1.55 -26.62
CA ASN A 88 -3.27 2.79 -26.15
C ASN A 88 -3.76 3.17 -24.75
N THR A 89 -5.05 2.99 -24.44
CA THR A 89 -5.61 3.25 -23.11
C THR A 89 -5.13 2.25 -22.05
N ALA A 90 -5.00 0.97 -22.41
CA ALA A 90 -4.44 -0.05 -21.51
C ALA A 90 -2.97 0.25 -21.15
N TYR A 91 -2.14 0.62 -22.13
CA TYR A 91 -0.75 1.01 -21.92
C TYR A 91 -0.63 2.25 -21.01
N MET A 92 -1.44 3.28 -21.27
CA MET A 92 -1.47 4.49 -20.46
C MET A 92 -1.91 4.22 -19.02
N GLN A 93 -2.86 3.31 -18.79
CA GLN A 93 -3.30 2.94 -17.45
C GLN A 93 -2.18 2.22 -16.66
N GLU A 94 -1.43 1.32 -17.29
CA GLU A 94 -0.30 0.65 -16.63
C GLU A 94 0.85 1.62 -16.33
N LEU A 95 1.11 2.57 -17.22
CA LEU A 95 2.06 3.66 -16.97
C LEU A 95 1.62 4.54 -15.78
N LEU A 96 0.33 4.85 -15.69
CA LEU A 96 -0.23 5.64 -14.58
C LEU A 96 -0.12 4.91 -13.24
N LYS A 97 -0.36 3.59 -13.21
CA LYS A 97 -0.13 2.77 -12.00
C LYS A 97 1.33 2.77 -11.58
N ALA A 98 2.26 2.68 -12.54
CA ALA A 98 3.69 2.77 -12.27
C ALA A 98 4.09 4.14 -11.71
N LEU A 99 3.54 5.23 -12.26
CA LEU A 99 3.74 6.59 -11.75
C LEU A 99 3.21 6.76 -10.32
N ILE A 100 2.02 6.22 -10.03
CA ILE A 100 1.45 6.19 -8.69
C ILE A 100 2.37 5.47 -7.70
N GLY A 101 2.89 4.30 -8.10
CA GLY A 101 3.86 3.56 -7.28
C GLY A 101 5.14 4.35 -7.02
N PHE A 102 5.65 5.09 -8.02
CA PHE A 102 6.81 5.95 -7.85
C PHE A 102 6.56 7.11 -6.88
N ILE A 103 5.37 7.73 -6.94
CA ILE A 103 4.98 8.80 -6.01
C ILE A 103 4.98 8.29 -4.56
N ASP A 104 4.44 7.09 -4.32
CA ASP A 104 4.41 6.50 -2.98
C ASP A 104 5.82 6.18 -2.47
N VAL A 105 6.70 5.62 -3.30
CA VAL A 105 8.11 5.35 -2.93
C VAL A 105 8.87 6.66 -2.67
N ALA A 106 8.67 7.70 -3.48
CA ALA A 106 9.30 9.00 -3.31
C ALA A 106 8.82 9.71 -2.03
N GLY A 107 7.53 9.64 -1.74
CA GLY A 107 6.97 10.16 -0.49
C GLY A 107 7.50 9.44 0.74
N LEU A 108 7.61 8.11 0.67
CA LEU A 108 8.19 7.31 1.75
C LEU A 108 9.67 7.62 1.95
N TYR A 109 10.43 7.81 0.87
CA TYR A 109 11.83 8.28 0.92
C TYR A 109 11.93 9.64 1.63
N PHE A 110 11.08 10.60 1.25
CA PHE A 110 11.04 11.92 1.89
C PHE A 110 10.68 11.81 3.38
N ALA A 111 9.66 11.02 3.72
CA ALA A 111 9.25 10.80 5.11
C ALA A 111 10.37 10.16 5.95
N LEU A 112 11.08 9.19 5.38
CA LEU A 112 12.21 8.52 6.03
C LEU A 112 13.45 9.39 6.12
N THR A 113 13.71 10.34 5.24
CA THR A 113 14.93 11.15 5.26
C THR A 113 14.75 12.47 6.00
N GLN A 114 13.64 13.18 5.74
CA GLN A 114 13.44 14.55 6.19
C GLN A 114 12.69 14.69 7.51
N LEU A 115 11.83 13.74 7.88
CA LEU A 115 11.08 13.82 9.15
C LEU A 115 11.90 13.36 10.37
N THR A 116 13.23 13.27 10.23
CA THR A 116 14.13 12.76 11.27
C THR A 116 14.24 13.73 12.45
N HIS A 117 13.65 13.37 13.59
CA HIS A 117 13.92 14.06 14.85
C HIS A 117 15.27 13.63 15.44
N ARG A 118 15.98 14.55 16.09
CA ARG A 118 17.39 14.42 16.53
C ARG A 118 17.64 13.35 17.62
N ASN A 119 16.57 12.80 18.23
CA ASN A 119 16.66 11.89 19.38
C ASN A 119 16.17 10.44 19.14
N ILE A 120 15.65 10.10 17.95
CA ILE A 120 15.14 8.74 17.71
C ILE A 120 16.20 7.83 17.07
N SER A 121 16.41 6.64 17.63
CA SER A 121 17.34 5.67 17.03
C SER A 121 16.81 5.19 15.68
N GLN A 122 17.71 5.08 14.70
CA GLN A 122 17.39 4.71 13.31
C GLN A 122 16.61 3.38 13.21
N ASN A 123 16.78 2.50 14.20
CA ASN A 123 16.16 1.17 14.23
C ASN A 123 14.66 1.19 14.55
N HIS A 124 14.12 2.27 15.13
CA HIS A 124 12.68 2.36 15.45
C HIS A 124 11.96 3.43 14.63
N LYS A 125 12.73 4.30 13.96
CA LYS A 125 12.18 5.39 13.14
C LYS A 125 11.29 4.91 12.00
N PHE A 126 11.66 3.82 11.34
CA PHE A 126 10.88 3.30 10.21
C PHE A 126 9.50 2.82 10.65
N GLN A 127 9.36 2.36 11.90
CA GLN A 127 8.09 1.92 12.45
C GLN A 127 7.14 3.10 12.62
N ALA A 128 7.63 4.26 13.11
CA ALA A 128 6.80 5.46 13.27
C ALA A 128 6.34 6.02 11.91
N VAL A 129 7.27 6.07 10.94
CA VAL A 129 6.94 6.51 9.57
C VAL A 129 5.96 5.55 8.89
N GLY A 130 6.24 4.24 8.94
CA GLY A 130 5.39 3.21 8.33
C GLY A 130 4.00 3.14 8.97
N LEU A 131 3.90 3.29 10.29
CA LEU A 131 2.63 3.35 10.99
C LEU A 131 1.79 4.56 10.58
N GLY A 132 2.39 5.76 10.57
CA GLY A 132 1.71 6.99 10.16
C GLY A 132 1.25 6.95 8.70
N TRP A 133 2.10 6.39 7.82
CA TRP A 133 1.78 6.16 6.42
C TRP A 133 0.59 5.22 6.24
N ALA A 134 0.62 4.04 6.87
CA ALA A 134 -0.44 3.05 6.81
C ALA A 134 -1.76 3.54 7.41
N PHE A 135 -1.67 4.32 8.50
CA PHE A 135 -2.84 4.90 9.14
C PHE A 135 -3.54 5.90 8.21
N ALA A 136 -2.77 6.81 7.59
CA ALA A 136 -3.30 7.76 6.63
C ALA A 136 -3.91 7.06 5.40
N ASP A 137 -3.26 6.00 4.90
CA ASP A 137 -3.78 5.17 3.83
C ASP A 137 -5.12 4.53 4.18
N SER A 138 -5.22 3.92 5.36
CA SER A 138 -6.44 3.29 5.85
C SER A 138 -7.57 4.30 6.04
N VAL A 139 -7.28 5.48 6.59
CA VAL A 139 -8.26 6.56 6.75
C VAL A 139 -8.78 7.00 5.38
N LEU A 140 -7.89 7.30 4.42
CA LEU A 140 -8.30 7.79 3.11
C LEU A 140 -9.11 6.76 2.30
N HIS A 141 -8.71 5.49 2.28
CA HIS A 141 -9.34 4.49 1.43
C HIS A 141 -10.54 3.79 2.07
N ARG A 142 -10.66 3.80 3.40
CA ARG A 142 -11.60 2.92 4.11
C ARG A 142 -12.58 3.67 4.99
N LEU A 143 -12.29 4.91 5.42
CA LEU A 143 -13.21 5.66 6.28
C LEU A 143 -14.53 5.97 5.58
N ALA A 144 -14.51 6.37 4.31
CA ALA A 144 -15.72 6.67 3.56
C ALA A 144 -16.59 5.43 3.30
N PRO A 145 -16.04 4.29 2.81
CA PRO A 145 -16.80 3.04 2.72
C PRO A 145 -17.37 2.57 4.06
N LEU A 146 -16.59 2.63 5.15
CA LEU A 146 -17.06 2.26 6.49
C LEU A 146 -18.19 3.15 7.00
N TRP A 147 -18.10 4.45 6.76
CA TRP A 147 -19.12 5.42 7.13
C TRP A 147 -20.44 5.18 6.37
N VAL A 148 -20.37 5.04 5.05
CA VAL A 148 -21.56 4.80 4.22
C VAL A 148 -22.14 3.41 4.50
N GLY A 149 -21.28 2.41 4.67
CA GLY A 149 -21.68 1.04 5.01
C GLY A 149 -22.42 0.93 6.33
N SER A 150 -22.05 1.75 7.31
CA SER A 150 -22.75 1.80 8.58
C SER A 150 -24.18 2.33 8.50
N ARG A 151 -24.56 3.03 7.42
CA ARG A 151 -25.94 3.50 7.21
C ARG A 151 -26.85 2.40 6.64
N GLY A 152 -26.28 1.27 6.19
CA GLY A 152 -27.05 0.11 5.75
C GLY A 152 -27.76 -0.59 6.90
N LEU A 153 -28.98 -1.07 6.66
CA LEU A 153 -29.74 -1.89 7.61
C LEU A 153 -29.30 -3.38 7.58
N GLU A 154 -28.56 -3.78 6.55
CA GLU A 154 -28.18 -5.17 6.30
C GLU A 154 -26.69 -5.42 6.57
N PHE A 155 -26.40 -6.55 7.22
CA PHE A 155 -25.04 -6.99 7.52
C PHE A 155 -24.40 -7.63 6.28
N THR A 156 -23.22 -7.14 5.90
CA THR A 156 -22.42 -7.69 4.79
C THR A 156 -20.99 -8.00 5.25
N TRP A 157 -20.43 -9.08 4.70
CA TRP A 157 -19.06 -9.52 5.01
C TRP A 157 -17.97 -8.62 4.42
N ASP A 158 -18.34 -7.78 3.45
CA ASP A 158 -17.39 -6.94 2.72
C ASP A 158 -16.69 -5.92 3.63
N TYR A 159 -17.39 -5.31 4.58
CA TYR A 159 -16.77 -4.36 5.51
C TYR A 159 -15.80 -5.03 6.50
N ILE A 160 -16.08 -6.27 6.89
CA ILE A 160 -15.18 -7.05 7.76
C ILE A 160 -13.91 -7.42 6.97
N LEU A 161 -14.08 -7.93 5.75
CA LEU A 161 -12.97 -8.28 4.88
C LEU A 161 -12.14 -7.05 4.49
N GLN A 162 -12.77 -5.88 4.31
CA GLN A 162 -12.09 -4.61 4.08
C GLN A 162 -11.30 -4.14 5.31
N GLY A 163 -11.79 -4.41 6.53
CA GLY A 163 -11.01 -4.19 7.75
C GLY A 163 -9.80 -5.12 7.84
N LEU A 164 -9.96 -6.38 7.44
CA LEU A 164 -8.87 -7.36 7.41
C LEU A 164 -7.80 -7.04 6.35
N GLU A 165 -8.23 -6.59 5.18
CA GLU A 165 -7.37 -6.02 4.12
C GLU A 165 -6.55 -4.81 4.64
N ALA A 166 -7.10 -4.03 5.58
CA ALA A 166 -6.40 -2.88 6.16
C ALA A 166 -5.23 -3.30 7.02
N ASN A 167 -5.44 -4.39 7.75
CA ASN A 167 -4.42 -4.96 8.61
C ASN A 167 -3.29 -5.58 7.78
N ALA A 168 -3.61 -6.20 6.64
CA ALA A 168 -2.61 -6.67 5.67
C ALA A 168 -1.78 -5.48 5.13
N ASN A 169 -2.44 -4.40 4.71
CA ASN A 169 -1.77 -3.22 4.16
C ASN A 169 -0.95 -2.45 5.20
N LEU A 170 -1.37 -2.45 6.47
CA LEU A 170 -0.56 -1.95 7.59
C LEU A 170 0.76 -2.71 7.70
N VAL A 171 0.70 -4.04 7.72
CA VAL A 171 1.90 -4.90 7.82
C VAL A 171 2.82 -4.71 6.60
N LEU A 172 2.25 -4.64 5.39
CA LEU A 172 3.02 -4.38 4.17
C LEU A 172 3.68 -3.00 4.18
N SER A 173 2.98 -1.97 4.62
CA SER A 173 3.50 -0.60 4.69
C SER A 173 4.65 -0.47 5.70
N ILE A 174 4.53 -1.09 6.87
CA ILE A 174 5.61 -1.14 7.86
C ILE A 174 6.81 -1.92 7.30
N SER A 175 6.57 -3.02 6.59
CA SER A 175 7.62 -3.82 5.94
C SER A 175 8.33 -3.02 4.84
N LEU A 176 7.60 -2.25 4.04
CA LEU A 176 8.16 -1.36 3.03
C LEU A 176 9.00 -0.25 3.68
N ALA A 177 8.52 0.36 4.76
CA ALA A 177 9.29 1.34 5.52
C ALA A 177 10.57 0.73 6.11
N ALA A 178 10.50 -0.52 6.59
CA ALA A 178 11.66 -1.26 7.08
C ALA A 178 12.70 -1.46 5.98
N LEU A 179 12.29 -1.95 4.80
CA LEU A 179 13.17 -2.12 3.64
C LEU A 179 13.75 -0.78 3.17
N GLY A 180 12.93 0.27 3.07
CA GLY A 180 13.37 1.63 2.73
C GLY A 180 14.41 2.17 3.71
N SER A 181 14.26 1.87 5.00
CA SER A 181 15.25 2.26 6.02
C SER A 181 16.61 1.57 5.83
N LEU A 182 16.62 0.30 5.41
CA LEU A 182 17.83 -0.44 5.06
C LEU A 182 18.47 0.08 3.77
N MET A 183 17.65 0.52 2.81
CA MET A 183 18.09 1.07 1.53
C MET A 183 18.79 2.42 1.72
N TRP A 184 18.09 3.37 2.35
CA TRP A 184 18.46 4.79 2.31
C TRP A 184 19.18 5.29 3.56
N LEU A 185 18.86 4.76 4.75
CA LEU A 185 19.43 5.24 6.00
C LEU A 185 20.66 4.44 6.43
N ARG A 186 20.76 3.16 6.08
CA ARG A 186 21.87 2.30 6.52
C ARG A 186 23.04 2.32 5.53
N LYS A 187 24.21 2.79 6.01
CA LYS A 187 25.47 2.88 5.24
C LYS A 187 26.21 1.54 5.16
N ASN A 188 26.26 0.77 6.26
CA ASN A 188 26.97 -0.51 6.32
C ASN A 188 25.99 -1.66 6.09
N LYS A 189 26.08 -2.31 4.92
CA LYS A 189 25.31 -3.50 4.58
C LYS A 189 26.14 -4.50 3.77
N PRO A 190 25.99 -5.81 4.01
CA PRO A 190 26.68 -6.83 3.21
C PRO A 190 26.23 -6.72 1.75
N LYS A 191 27.21 -6.73 0.82
CA LYS A 191 26.97 -6.50 -0.61
C LYS A 191 25.95 -7.49 -1.20
N THR A 192 25.90 -8.71 -0.68
CA THR A 192 24.97 -9.78 -1.11
C THR A 192 23.50 -9.46 -0.80
N LEU A 193 23.21 -8.71 0.27
CA LEU A 193 21.82 -8.43 0.67
C LEU A 193 21.22 -7.23 -0.07
N ILE A 194 22.05 -6.36 -0.65
CA ILE A 194 21.58 -5.18 -1.39
C ILE A 194 20.57 -5.55 -2.48
N PRO A 195 20.87 -6.45 -3.46
CA PRO A 195 19.92 -6.77 -4.51
C PRO A 195 18.62 -7.38 -3.97
N ILE A 196 18.71 -8.18 -2.89
CA ILE A 196 17.55 -8.81 -2.26
C ILE A 196 16.61 -7.73 -1.68
N ILE A 197 17.17 -6.73 -0.98
CA ILE A 197 16.38 -5.63 -0.42
C ILE A 197 15.66 -4.85 -1.53
N TYR A 198 16.35 -4.52 -2.62
CA TYR A 198 15.73 -3.82 -3.76
C TYR A 198 14.65 -4.66 -4.45
N ALA A 199 14.88 -5.97 -4.63
CA ALA A 199 13.90 -6.87 -5.20
C ALA A 199 12.64 -6.96 -4.33
N CYS A 200 12.79 -7.14 -3.01
CA CYS A 200 11.68 -7.15 -2.07
C CYS A 200 10.91 -5.84 -2.04
N ALA A 201 11.60 -4.70 -2.06
CA ALA A 201 10.96 -3.38 -2.10
C ALA A 201 10.18 -3.17 -3.40
N GLY A 202 10.74 -3.61 -4.54
CA GLY A 202 10.06 -3.58 -5.84
C GLY A 202 8.79 -4.43 -5.85
N ILE A 203 8.86 -5.67 -5.35
CA ILE A 203 7.69 -6.56 -5.24
C ILE A 203 6.57 -5.90 -4.43
N VAL A 204 6.88 -5.32 -3.27
CA VAL A 204 5.89 -4.64 -2.43
C VAL A 204 5.31 -3.41 -3.12
N ALA A 205 6.13 -2.61 -3.80
CA ALA A 205 5.66 -1.44 -4.54
C ALA A 205 4.72 -1.82 -5.70
N THR A 206 4.88 -3.00 -6.29
CA THR A 206 4.00 -3.53 -7.35
C THR A 206 2.73 -4.22 -6.84
N MET A 207 2.54 -4.37 -5.52
CA MET A 207 1.38 -5.07 -4.95
C MET A 207 0.02 -4.54 -5.45
N PRO A 208 -0.23 -3.22 -5.54
CA PRO A 208 -1.50 -2.71 -6.05
C PRO A 208 -1.80 -3.16 -7.50
N SER A 209 -0.76 -3.25 -8.33
CA SER A 209 -0.87 -3.76 -9.70
C SER A 209 -1.17 -5.25 -9.73
N ILE A 210 -0.53 -6.02 -8.85
CA ILE A 210 -0.77 -7.47 -8.69
C ILE A 210 -2.22 -7.70 -8.24
N THR A 211 -2.70 -7.00 -7.20
CA THR A 211 -4.09 -7.07 -6.73
C THR A 211 -5.08 -6.70 -7.83
N SER A 212 -4.81 -5.65 -8.62
CA SER A 212 -5.64 -5.27 -9.76
C SER A 212 -5.70 -6.37 -10.82
N TYR A 213 -4.58 -7.05 -11.08
CA TYR A 213 -4.51 -8.15 -12.04
C TYR A 213 -5.26 -9.39 -11.54
N LEU A 214 -5.10 -9.76 -10.26
CA LEU A 214 -5.84 -10.87 -9.66
C LEU A 214 -7.37 -10.66 -9.75
N ARG A 215 -7.83 -9.42 -9.49
CA ARG A 215 -9.26 -9.08 -9.53
C ARG A 215 -9.83 -9.08 -10.95
N ARG A 216 -9.11 -8.49 -11.92
CA ARG A 216 -9.61 -8.29 -13.29
C ARG A 216 -9.25 -9.44 -14.24
N GLY A 217 -8.02 -9.95 -14.17
CA GLY A 217 -7.51 -10.98 -15.06
C GLY A 217 -7.93 -12.39 -14.66
N LEU A 218 -7.84 -12.72 -13.37
CA LEU A 218 -8.19 -14.05 -12.85
C LEU A 218 -9.62 -14.14 -12.30
N GLY A 219 -10.37 -13.04 -12.28
CA GLY A 219 -11.75 -12.98 -11.79
C GLY A 219 -11.88 -13.36 -10.31
N TRP A 220 -10.85 -13.13 -9.50
CA TRP A 220 -10.89 -13.49 -8.08
C TRP A 220 -11.90 -12.62 -7.33
N HIS A 221 -12.84 -13.27 -6.65
CA HIS A 221 -13.75 -12.62 -5.71
C HIS A 221 -13.00 -12.00 -4.53
N PHE A 222 -13.60 -10.97 -3.94
CA PHE A 222 -13.02 -10.17 -2.86
C PHE A 222 -12.39 -10.99 -1.71
N PRO A 223 -13.02 -12.06 -1.16
CA PRO A 223 -12.42 -12.83 -0.06
C PRO A 223 -11.11 -13.53 -0.44
N LYS A 224 -10.97 -14.00 -1.69
CA LYS A 224 -9.74 -14.66 -2.16
C LYS A 224 -8.59 -13.66 -2.28
N VAL A 225 -8.89 -12.45 -2.74
CA VAL A 225 -7.93 -11.35 -2.83
C VAL A 225 -7.43 -10.96 -1.45
N VAL A 226 -8.34 -10.77 -0.48
CA VAL A 226 -7.97 -10.46 0.91
C VAL A 226 -7.12 -11.57 1.53
N GLY A 227 -7.46 -12.85 1.28
CA GLY A 227 -6.65 -13.98 1.72
C GLY A 227 -5.22 -13.96 1.15
N PHE A 228 -5.06 -13.61 -0.11
CA PHE A 228 -3.74 -13.45 -0.75
C PHE A 228 -2.96 -12.26 -0.18
N GLU A 229 -3.60 -11.12 0.07
CA GLU A 229 -2.94 -9.96 0.68
C GLU A 229 -2.47 -10.26 2.11
N LEU A 230 -3.28 -10.98 2.90
CA LEU A 230 -2.86 -11.45 4.22
C LEU A 230 -1.65 -12.38 4.13
N PHE A 231 -1.69 -13.36 3.23
CA PHE A 231 -0.57 -14.28 3.06
C PHE A 231 0.72 -13.55 2.65
N THR A 232 0.64 -12.68 1.64
CA THR A 232 1.80 -11.91 1.15
C THR A 232 2.32 -10.93 2.21
N SER A 233 1.45 -10.28 2.98
CA SER A 233 1.84 -9.40 4.07
C SER A 233 2.64 -10.12 5.16
N LEU A 234 2.22 -11.33 5.57
CA LEU A 234 2.93 -12.14 6.55
C LEU A 234 4.28 -12.62 6.01
N MET A 235 4.34 -13.06 4.75
CA MET A 235 5.61 -13.44 4.11
C MET A 235 6.57 -12.26 4.04
N MET A 236 6.10 -11.08 3.64
CA MET A 236 6.93 -9.87 3.58
C MET A 236 7.38 -9.40 4.95
N ALA A 237 6.54 -9.51 5.98
CA ALA A 237 6.92 -9.24 7.36
C ALA A 237 8.06 -10.17 7.81
N PHE A 238 7.95 -11.47 7.55
CA PHE A 238 9.00 -12.44 7.88
C PHE A 238 10.30 -12.14 7.13
N ILE A 239 10.24 -11.90 5.81
CA ILE A 239 11.42 -11.57 5.00
C ILE A 239 12.09 -10.27 5.47
N SER A 240 11.30 -9.22 5.73
CA SER A 240 11.82 -7.94 6.21
C SER A 240 12.50 -8.07 7.57
N LEU A 241 11.96 -8.90 8.47
CA LEU A 241 12.57 -9.22 9.75
C LEU A 241 13.90 -9.96 9.59
N GLN A 242 13.96 -10.96 8.70
CA GLN A 242 15.20 -11.68 8.42
C GLN A 242 16.27 -10.77 7.83
N LEU A 243 15.90 -9.90 6.88
CA LEU A 243 16.82 -8.92 6.28
C LEU A 243 17.31 -7.91 7.32
N PHE A 244 16.41 -7.41 8.17
CA PHE A 244 16.75 -6.44 9.19
C PHE A 244 17.71 -7.02 10.23
N SER A 245 17.46 -8.25 10.69
CA SER A 245 18.32 -8.97 11.62
C SER A 245 19.68 -9.33 11.00
N ALA A 246 19.71 -9.79 9.75
CA ALA A 246 20.94 -10.09 9.04
C ALA A 246 21.82 -8.84 8.86
N CYS A 247 21.23 -7.68 8.57
CA CYS A 247 21.96 -6.43 8.47
C CYS A 247 22.40 -5.85 9.84
N GLN A 248 21.88 -6.36 10.96
CA GLN A 248 22.28 -5.93 12.31
C GLN A 248 23.44 -6.76 12.89
N ARG A 249 23.70 -7.95 12.35
CA ARG A 249 24.84 -8.77 12.80
C ARG A 249 26.15 -8.05 12.49
N PRO A 250 27.08 -7.93 13.46
CA PRO A 250 28.39 -7.37 13.19
C PRO A 250 29.09 -8.19 12.11
N SER A 251 29.73 -7.52 11.15
CA SER A 251 30.62 -8.21 10.21
C SER A 251 31.80 -8.75 11.00
N SER A 252 31.77 -10.05 11.28
CA SER A 252 32.93 -10.79 11.79
C SER A 252 34.11 -10.69 10.83
#